data_AF-A0A661D6T6-F1
#
_entry.id   AF-A0A661D6T6-F1
#
_cell.length_a   1.000
_cell.length_b   1.000
_cell.length_c   1.000
_cell.angle_alpha   90.00
_cell.angle_beta   90.00
_cell.angle_gamma   90.00
#
_symmetry.space_group_name_H-M   'P 1'
#
loop_
_entity.id
_entity.type
_entity.pdbx_description
1 polymer ?
#
loop_
_entity_poly.entity_id
_entity_poly.type
_entity_poly.pdbx_seq_one_letter_code
_entity_poly.pdbx_strand_id
1 'polypeptide(L)'
;MCNKNRGVRSMTNPTMHQVFVYGTLKRGCYNHSWLQSAKGYPAIAKQIDLYAGPHYPFAIRGQGQAKGEVYEVNEAILKKLDDLEGHPHYYHRELTSVIVDSKAIEAWIYLNDKAYSYPRIANGDWQPS
;
A
#
# COMPACT_ATOMS: atom_id res chain seq x y z
N MET A 1 22.18 32.81 -38.04
CA MET A 1 22.60 32.60 -36.63
C MET A 1 21.37 32.59 -35.72
N CYS A 2 21.29 31.55 -34.87
CA CYS A 2 20.39 31.34 -33.73
C CYS A 2 18.86 31.37 -33.95
N ASN A 3 18.32 30.17 -34.23
CA ASN A 3 16.94 29.79 -33.95
C ASN A 3 16.77 29.58 -32.43
N LYS A 4 16.01 30.44 -31.74
CA LYS A 4 15.65 30.23 -30.33
C LYS A 4 14.50 29.22 -30.25
N ASN A 5 14.82 27.93 -30.31
CA ASN A 5 13.89 26.89 -29.85
C ASN A 5 13.67 27.08 -28.34
N ARG A 6 12.52 27.67 -27.97
CA ARG A 6 12.00 27.55 -26.61
C ARG A 6 11.63 26.09 -26.42
N GLY A 7 12.44 25.37 -25.63
CA GLY A 7 12.14 24.02 -25.21
C GLY A 7 10.76 23.99 -24.56
N VAL A 8 9.84 23.28 -25.21
CA VAL A 8 8.57 22.87 -24.59
C VAL A 8 8.97 22.01 -23.39
N ARG A 9 8.78 22.51 -22.16
CA ARG A 9 8.86 21.66 -20.96
C ARG A 9 7.80 20.59 -21.14
N SER A 10 8.23 19.36 -21.36
CA SER A 10 7.34 18.19 -21.33
C SER A 10 6.63 18.20 -19.98
N MET A 11 5.32 18.44 -19.98
CA MET A 11 4.50 18.20 -18.80
C MET A 11 4.33 16.69 -18.69
N THR A 12 5.29 16.03 -18.05
CA THR A 12 5.17 14.60 -17.75
C THR A 12 4.04 14.45 -16.75
N ASN A 13 2.96 13.75 -17.14
CA ASN A 13 1.98 13.31 -16.17
C ASN A 13 2.69 12.51 -15.06
N PRO A 14 2.34 12.71 -13.79
CA PRO A 14 2.97 11.99 -12.70
C PRO A 14 2.71 10.49 -12.87
N THR A 15 3.76 9.68 -12.70
CA THR A 15 3.62 8.23 -12.60
C THR A 15 2.73 7.91 -11.40
N MET A 16 1.67 7.15 -11.64
CA MET A 16 0.72 6.73 -10.62
C MET A 16 0.97 5.26 -10.26
N HIS A 17 0.77 4.94 -8.98
CA HIS A 17 1.00 3.64 -8.39
C HIS A 17 -0.24 3.22 -7.60
N GLN A 18 -0.55 1.93 -7.62
CA GLN A 18 -1.58 1.36 -6.76
C GLN A 18 -0.90 0.84 -5.48
N VAL A 19 -1.46 1.18 -4.31
CA VAL A 19 -0.97 0.73 -3.00
C VAL A 19 -2.12 0.06 -2.27
N PHE A 20 -1.91 -1.19 -1.85
CA PHE A 20 -2.83 -1.94 -1.03
C PHE A 20 -2.48 -1.76 0.45
N VAL A 21 -3.46 -1.30 1.23
CA VAL A 21 -3.31 -1.07 2.67
C VAL A 21 -4.25 -1.97 3.45
N TYR A 22 -3.73 -2.58 4.53
CA TYR A 22 -4.43 -3.58 5.33
C TYR A 22 -4.48 -3.21 6.83
N GLY A 23 -3.89 -2.08 7.22
CA GLY A 23 -3.73 -1.65 8.61
C GLY A 23 -4.08 -0.17 8.82
N THR A 24 -3.23 0.56 9.55
CA THR A 24 -3.46 1.94 10.01
C THR A 24 -3.49 3.02 8.91
N LEU A 25 -3.25 2.64 7.67
CA LEU A 25 -3.45 3.50 6.49
C LEU A 25 -4.88 3.42 5.93
N LYS A 26 -5.73 2.50 6.43
CA LYS A 26 -7.16 2.41 6.08
C LYS A 26 -7.89 3.72 6.42
N ARG A 27 -8.96 4.03 5.70
CA ARG A 27 -9.79 5.22 5.93
C ARG A 27 -10.26 5.31 7.39
N GLY A 28 -10.09 6.47 8.01
CA GLY A 28 -10.45 6.72 9.41
C GLY A 28 -9.36 6.39 10.44
N CYS A 29 -8.21 5.90 10.00
CA CYS A 29 -7.04 5.68 10.86
C CYS A 29 -6.05 6.85 10.79
N TYR A 30 -5.18 6.97 11.80
CA TYR A 30 -4.27 8.10 12.03
C TYR A 30 -3.43 8.53 10.81
N ASN A 31 -3.03 7.58 9.95
CA ASN A 31 -2.17 7.85 8.80
C ASN A 31 -2.94 8.11 7.50
N HIS A 32 -4.27 8.13 7.49
CA HIS A 32 -5.05 8.34 6.26
C HIS A 32 -4.78 9.69 5.57
N SER A 33 -4.37 10.72 6.32
CA SER A 33 -4.05 12.05 5.79
C SER A 33 -2.93 12.04 4.74
N TRP A 34 -2.07 11.02 4.73
CA TRP A 34 -0.97 10.89 3.77
C TRP A 34 -1.44 10.52 2.36
N LEU A 35 -2.65 9.96 2.23
CA LEU A 35 -3.25 9.55 0.95
C LEU A 35 -4.03 10.70 0.26
N GLN A 36 -3.92 11.93 0.77
CA GLN A 36 -4.36 13.18 0.13
C GLN A 36 -5.77 13.14 -0.50
N SER A 37 -6.75 12.56 0.18
CA SER A 37 -8.15 12.46 -0.27
C SER A 37 -8.43 11.44 -1.39
N ALA A 38 -7.49 10.57 -1.72
CA ALA A 38 -7.74 9.48 -2.66
C ALA A 38 -8.84 8.56 -2.11
N LYS A 39 -9.81 8.20 -2.98
CA LYS A 39 -10.88 7.28 -2.61
C LYS A 39 -10.29 5.87 -2.53
N GLY A 40 -10.27 5.30 -1.33
CA GLY A 40 -9.91 3.90 -1.12
C GLY A 40 -11.00 2.97 -1.66
N TYR A 41 -10.60 1.93 -2.39
CA TYR A 41 -11.51 0.90 -2.90
C TYR A 41 -11.32 -0.40 -2.13
N PRO A 42 -12.39 -1.02 -1.60
CA PRO A 42 -12.29 -2.31 -0.93
C PRO A 42 -11.61 -3.35 -1.81
N ALA A 43 -10.69 -4.10 -1.21
CA ALA A 43 -9.78 -4.95 -1.96
C ALA A 43 -9.38 -6.20 -1.17
N ILE A 44 -8.98 -7.24 -1.89
CA ILE A 44 -8.47 -8.50 -1.31
C ILE A 44 -7.11 -8.84 -1.92
N ALA A 45 -6.05 -8.86 -1.11
CA ALA A 45 -4.76 -9.39 -1.50
C ALA A 45 -4.73 -10.91 -1.29
N LYS A 46 -4.37 -11.66 -2.34
CA LYS A 46 -4.21 -13.12 -2.28
C LYS A 46 -2.83 -13.49 -1.75
N GLN A 47 -2.72 -14.66 -1.12
CA GLN A 47 -1.44 -15.20 -0.63
C GLN A 47 -0.76 -14.30 0.41
N ILE A 48 -1.59 -13.66 1.24
CA ILE A 48 -1.15 -12.79 2.34
C ILE A 48 -1.81 -13.27 3.62
N ASP A 49 -1.00 -13.46 4.67
CA ASP A 49 -1.47 -13.72 6.02
C ASP A 49 -1.26 -12.48 6.90
N LEU A 50 -2.28 -12.12 7.68
CA LEU A 50 -2.22 -11.01 8.63
C LEU A 50 -2.01 -11.50 10.07
N TYR A 51 -1.27 -10.72 10.85
CA TYR A 51 -0.94 -11.02 12.23
C TYR A 51 -1.19 -9.79 13.12
N ALA A 52 -1.73 -10.02 14.32
CA ALA A 52 -2.08 -8.98 15.29
C ALA A 52 -0.82 -8.48 16.02
N GLY A 53 -0.06 -7.60 15.37
CA GLY A 53 1.05 -6.88 15.97
C GLY A 53 0.60 -5.98 17.14
N PRO A 54 1.55 -5.37 17.88
CA PRO A 54 1.28 -4.71 19.15
C PRO A 54 0.41 -3.44 19.01
N HIS A 55 0.53 -2.73 17.88
CA HIS A 55 -0.22 -1.49 17.62
C HIS A 55 -0.92 -1.48 16.25
N TYR A 56 -0.47 -2.32 15.33
CA TYR A 56 -0.95 -2.41 13.95
C TYR A 56 -0.66 -3.81 13.40
N PRO A 57 -1.41 -4.26 12.37
CA PRO A 57 -1.22 -5.59 11.83
C PRO A 57 0.09 -5.68 11.04
N PHE A 58 0.67 -6.87 11.01
CA PHE A 58 1.75 -7.22 10.09
C PHE A 58 1.21 -8.13 8.99
N ALA A 59 1.70 -7.94 7.77
CA ALA A 59 1.45 -8.82 6.63
C ALA A 59 2.71 -9.58 6.23
N ILE A 60 2.54 -10.84 5.84
CA ILE A 60 3.58 -11.66 5.22
C ILE A 60 2.99 -12.48 4.07
N ARG A 61 3.86 -13.01 3.19
CA ARG A 61 3.45 -14.04 2.24
C ARG A 61 2.93 -15.27 2.97
N GLY A 62 1.86 -15.85 2.43
CA GLY A 62 1.17 -16.97 3.05
C GLY A 62 0.13 -17.61 2.15
N GLN A 63 -0.76 -18.42 2.74
CA GLN A 63 -1.84 -19.09 1.99
C GLN A 63 -3.20 -18.43 2.20
N GLY A 64 -3.28 -17.45 3.11
CA GLY A 64 -4.48 -16.69 3.38
C GLY A 64 -4.78 -15.60 2.36
N GLN A 65 -5.69 -14.72 2.77
CA GLN A 65 -6.05 -13.52 2.05
C GLN A 65 -6.11 -12.37 3.06
N ALA A 66 -5.69 -11.17 2.65
CA ALA A 66 -5.84 -9.96 3.45
C ALA A 66 -6.92 -9.08 2.84
N LYS A 67 -7.83 -8.56 3.67
CA LYS A 67 -8.80 -7.54 3.30
C LYS A 67 -8.24 -6.16 3.61
N GLY A 68 -8.43 -5.26 2.67
CA GLY A 68 -7.87 -3.92 2.77
C GLY A 68 -8.53 -2.97 1.79
N GLU A 69 -7.80 -1.93 1.47
CA GLU A 69 -8.20 -0.89 0.53
C GLU A 69 -7.06 -0.65 -0.45
N VAL A 70 -7.38 -0.38 -1.72
CA VAL A 70 -6.40 0.11 -2.71
C VAL A 70 -6.54 1.61 -2.89
N TYR A 71 -5.40 2.28 -2.93
CA TYR A 71 -5.28 3.71 -3.19
C TYR A 71 -4.35 3.96 -4.38
N GLU A 72 -4.73 4.92 -5.21
CA GLU A 72 -3.86 5.43 -6.26
C GLU A 72 -3.04 6.60 -5.73
N VAL A 73 -1.72 6.54 -5.87
CA VAL A 73 -0.78 7.54 -5.36
C VAL A 73 0.26 7.88 -6.41
N ASN A 74 0.77 9.11 -6.40
CA ASN A 74 1.91 9.45 -7.25
C ASN A 74 3.25 9.03 -6.60
N GLU A 75 4.33 9.07 -7.37
CA GLU A 75 5.69 8.75 -6.91
C GLU A 75 6.09 9.48 -5.61
N ALA A 76 5.75 10.77 -5.49
CA ALA A 76 6.11 11.56 -4.31
C ALA A 76 5.39 11.09 -3.04
N ILE A 77 4.15 10.61 -3.16
CA ILE A 77 3.41 10.02 -2.04
C ILE A 77 3.96 8.63 -1.74
N LEU A 78 4.24 7.80 -2.76
CA LEU A 78 4.82 6.47 -2.56
C LEU A 78 6.14 6.55 -1.76
N LYS A 79 7.02 7.50 -2.09
CA LYS A 79 8.26 7.71 -1.33
C LYS A 79 7.99 8.12 0.13
N LYS A 80 6.97 8.94 0.40
CA LYS A 80 6.60 9.30 1.77
C LYS A 80 6.09 8.09 2.56
N LEU A 81 5.36 7.19 1.90
CA LEU A 81 4.95 5.91 2.50
C LEU A 81 6.16 5.03 2.77
N ASP A 82 7.12 4.95 1.85
CA ASP A 82 8.39 4.24 2.06
C ASP A 82 9.13 4.78 3.31
N ASP A 83 9.23 6.10 3.45
CA ASP A 83 9.86 6.74 4.62
C ASP A 83 9.08 6.45 5.93
N LEU A 84 7.73 6.48 5.88
CA LEU A 84 6.85 6.22 7.03
C LEU A 84 6.93 4.76 7.53
N GLU A 85 6.92 3.81 6.59
CA GLU A 85 7.00 2.38 6.87
C GLU A 85 8.45 1.91 7.11
N GLY A 86 9.44 2.81 7.01
CA GLY A 86 10.85 2.47 7.19
C GLY A 86 11.38 1.49 6.13
N HIS A 87 10.86 1.57 4.90
CA HIS A 87 11.30 0.76 3.77
C HIS A 87 12.74 1.12 3.36
N PRO A 88 13.61 0.13 3.04
CA PRO A 88 13.38 -1.32 3.00
C PRO A 88 13.76 -2.09 4.29
N HIS A 89 14.02 -1.40 5.40
CA HIS A 89 14.63 -2.00 6.59
C HIS A 89 13.63 -2.54 7.61
N TYR A 90 12.53 -1.83 7.85
CA TYR A 90 11.50 -2.25 8.81
C TYR A 90 10.37 -3.02 8.12
N TYR A 91 9.83 -2.46 7.03
CA TYR A 91 9.03 -3.19 6.05
C TYR A 91 9.75 -3.26 4.71
N HIS A 92 9.47 -4.27 3.91
CA HIS A 92 9.81 -4.26 2.48
C HIS A 92 8.53 -4.17 1.66
N ARG A 93 8.55 -3.46 0.52
CA ARG A 93 7.41 -3.44 -0.39
C ARG A 93 7.64 -4.35 -1.58
N GLU A 94 6.55 -4.92 -2.05
CA GLU A 94 6.52 -5.81 -3.21
C GLU A 94 5.22 -5.61 -3.98
N LEU A 95 5.23 -5.94 -5.27
CA LEU A 95 4.01 -6.00 -6.05
C LEU A 95 3.26 -7.29 -5.71
N THR A 96 1.96 -7.15 -5.49
CA THR A 96 1.06 -8.25 -5.17
C THR A 96 -0.21 -8.13 -5.99
N SER A 97 -0.73 -9.29 -6.43
CA SER A 97 -2.03 -9.37 -7.08
C SER A 97 -3.15 -9.14 -6.06
N VAL A 98 -3.98 -8.14 -6.34
CA VAL A 98 -5.08 -7.71 -5.49
C VAL A 98 -6.37 -7.70 -6.31
N ILE A 99 -7.45 -8.18 -5.72
CA ILE A 99 -8.78 -8.16 -6.33
C ILE A 99 -9.53 -6.91 -5.89
N VAL A 100 -9.92 -6.06 -6.84
CA VAL A 100 -10.77 -4.88 -6.67
C VAL A 100 -11.94 -5.00 -7.65
N ASP A 101 -13.19 -4.92 -7.18
CA ASP A 101 -14.40 -5.06 -8.02
C ASP A 101 -14.34 -6.26 -8.98
N SER A 102 -13.93 -7.43 -8.46
CA SER A 102 -13.75 -8.68 -9.22
C SER A 102 -12.67 -8.66 -10.30
N LYS A 103 -11.80 -7.64 -10.33
CA LYS A 103 -10.66 -7.54 -11.25
C LYS A 103 -9.35 -7.67 -10.50
N ALA A 104 -8.41 -8.42 -11.06
CA ALA A 104 -7.06 -8.49 -10.54
C ALA A 104 -6.24 -7.29 -11.04
N ILE A 105 -5.58 -6.60 -10.12
CA ILE A 105 -4.60 -5.55 -10.39
C ILE A 105 -3.31 -5.85 -9.62
N GLU A 106 -2.20 -5.24 -10.03
CA GLU A 106 -0.99 -5.20 -9.22
C GLU A 106 -1.00 -3.97 -8.32
N ALA A 107 -0.69 -4.16 -7.04
CA ALA A 107 -0.53 -3.08 -6.09
C ALA A 107 0.67 -3.34 -5.18
N TRP A 108 1.34 -2.27 -4.77
CA TRP A 108 2.37 -2.32 -3.74
C TRP A 108 1.75 -2.69 -2.40
N ILE A 109 2.36 -3.63 -1.69
CA ILE A 109 2.05 -3.98 -0.31
C ILE A 109 3.34 -3.91 0.51
N TYR A 110 3.26 -3.43 1.76
CA TYR A 110 4.36 -3.47 2.72
C TYR A 110 4.27 -4.75 3.55
N LEU A 111 5.35 -5.53 3.63
CA LEU A 111 5.44 -6.77 4.40
C LEU A 111 6.49 -6.69 5.52
N ASN A 112 6.28 -7.46 6.59
CA ASN A 112 7.19 -7.53 7.73
C ASN A 112 7.35 -8.97 8.22
N ASP A 113 8.52 -9.57 8.00
CA ASP A 113 8.81 -10.97 8.33
C ASP A 113 8.83 -11.25 9.84
N LYS A 114 8.81 -10.22 10.70
CA LYS A 114 8.68 -10.39 12.15
C LYS A 114 7.24 -10.73 12.59
N ALA A 115 6.30 -10.85 11.65
CA ALA A 115 4.90 -11.14 11.93
C ALA A 115 4.66 -12.47 12.67
N TYR A 116 5.50 -13.49 12.44
CA TYR A 116 5.31 -14.84 13.00
C TYR A 116 5.29 -14.91 14.53
N SER A 117 5.81 -13.88 15.23
CA SER A 117 5.79 -13.81 16.69
C SER A 117 4.43 -13.43 17.28
N TYR A 118 3.42 -13.12 16.45
CA TYR A 118 2.12 -12.63 16.88
C TYR A 118 0.98 -13.59 16.51
N PRO A 119 -0.22 -13.47 17.11
CA PRO A 119 -1.37 -14.27 16.73
C PRO A 119 -1.84 -13.96 15.29
N ARG A 120 -2.13 -14.99 14.50
CA ARG A 120 -2.70 -14.83 13.15
C ARG A 120 -4.14 -14.32 13.22
N ILE A 121 -4.46 -13.36 12.36
CA ILE A 121 -5.82 -12.85 12.15
C ILE A 121 -6.51 -13.79 11.16
N ALA A 122 -7.31 -14.72 11.68
CA ALA A 122 -7.81 -15.86 10.90
C ALA A 122 -8.66 -15.48 9.68
N ASN A 123 -9.44 -14.40 9.78
CA ASN A 123 -10.31 -13.92 8.70
C ASN A 123 -9.64 -12.92 7.75
N GLY A 124 -8.35 -12.60 7.99
CA GLY A 124 -7.58 -11.67 7.18
C GLY A 124 -8.09 -10.22 7.20
N ASP A 125 -8.92 -9.85 8.17
CA ASP A 125 -9.57 -8.55 8.23
C ASP A 125 -9.24 -7.86 9.55
N TRP A 126 -8.29 -6.93 9.51
CA TRP A 126 -7.94 -6.13 10.67
C TRP A 126 -8.84 -4.89 10.75
N GLN A 127 -9.37 -4.64 11.95
CA GLN A 127 -10.14 -3.45 12.28
C GLN A 127 -9.47 -2.74 13.47
N PRO A 128 -9.39 -1.40 13.46
CA PRO A 128 -9.02 -0.66 14.66
C PRO A 128 -10.04 -0.96 15.77
N SER A 129 -9.55 -1.06 17.01
CA SER A 129 -10.40 -1.24 18.20
C SER A 129 -11.00 0.09 18.66
#